data_AF-A0A8C5Y1B5-F1
#
_entry.id   AF-A0A8C5Y1B5-F1
#
_cell.length_a   1.000
_cell.length_b   1.000
_cell.length_c   1.000
_cell.angle_alpha   90.00
_cell.angle_beta   90.00
_cell.angle_gamma   90.00
#
_symmetry.space_group_name_H-M   'P 1'
#
loop_
_entity.id
_entity.type
_entity.pdbx_description
1 polymer ?
#
loop_
_entity_poly.entity_id
_entity_poly.type
_entity_poly.pdbx_seq_one_letter_code
_entity_poly.pdbx_strand_id
1 'polypeptide(L)'
;MTPSGGARGDTGRKSEMMDSLLGLGGLMLLRDSVEWEGRSLLKALIKKSALSGEQVHILGCEVSEEEFREGFDSDINNRLVYHDFFRDPLNWSKTGETLPGGPLGALTAMCKRTDPGPVTIALDSLSWLLLHLPCTTLCQTLHALSHQNSCPSDSSPVGQVRVLGLLHEELHGPGPVGALSSLAQTEVALGGTMSQTSAHILCRRPRQRPTHQVDPTTHLTFNLHLSKEEREARDSLTLPFQFSSEKQQALLRPGPGQATSHIFYEPDTYDDLDQEDPDDDLDI
;
A
#
# COMPACT_ATOMS: atom_id res chain seq x y z
N MET A 1 8.28 56.02 16.51
CA MET A 1 7.62 54.81 17.03
C MET A 1 6.38 54.55 16.17
N THR A 2 6.54 53.75 15.12
CA THR A 2 5.45 53.23 14.30
C THR A 2 5.30 51.75 14.67
N PRO A 3 4.09 51.25 14.98
CA PRO A 3 3.93 49.87 15.41
C PRO A 3 3.93 48.94 14.18
N SER A 4 4.77 47.92 14.25
CA SER A 4 4.78 46.77 13.33
C SER A 4 3.53 45.93 13.59
N GLY A 5 2.50 46.12 12.77
CA GLY A 5 1.31 45.27 12.71
C GLY A 5 1.32 44.48 11.41
N GLY A 6 1.87 43.26 11.43
CA GLY A 6 1.91 42.42 10.22
C GLY A 6 2.04 40.91 10.45
N ALA A 7 2.67 40.46 11.54
CA ALA A 7 3.00 39.04 11.69
C ALA A 7 1.87 38.15 12.25
N ARG A 8 0.83 38.73 12.88
CA ARG A 8 -0.18 37.96 13.63
C ARG A 8 -1.31 37.39 12.76
N GLY A 9 -1.51 37.92 11.55
CA GLY A 9 -2.55 37.46 10.62
C GLY A 9 -2.12 36.30 9.71
N ASP A 10 -0.84 36.22 9.36
CA ASP A 10 -0.31 35.19 8.44
C ASP A 10 -0.15 33.82 9.12
N THR A 11 0.26 33.83 10.40
CA THR A 11 0.38 32.62 11.24
C THR A 11 -0.98 31.98 11.55
N GLY A 12 -2.03 32.79 11.75
CA GLY A 12 -3.39 32.29 11.98
C GLY A 12 -3.96 31.55 10.77
N ARG A 13 -3.85 32.14 9.57
CA ARG A 13 -4.33 31.51 8.32
C ARG A 13 -3.58 30.22 7.98
N LYS A 14 -2.26 30.18 8.24
CA LYS A 14 -1.45 28.96 8.06
C LYS A 14 -1.91 27.84 8.99
N SER A 15 -2.23 28.14 10.25
CA SER A 15 -2.77 27.12 11.17
C SER A 15 -4.12 26.61 10.71
N GLU A 16 -5.06 27.49 10.34
CA GLU A 16 -6.40 27.11 9.89
C GLU A 16 -6.37 26.18 8.65
N MET A 17 -5.44 26.44 7.73
CA MET A 17 -5.22 25.62 6.55
C MET A 17 -4.70 24.22 6.90
N MET A 18 -3.71 24.12 7.80
CA MET A 18 -3.23 22.82 8.29
C MET A 18 -4.30 22.07 9.08
N ASP A 19 -5.08 22.77 9.89
CA ASP A 19 -6.22 22.21 10.62
C ASP A 19 -7.28 21.63 9.66
N SER A 20 -7.53 22.32 8.54
CA SER A 20 -8.44 21.83 7.49
C SER A 20 -7.90 20.61 6.77
N LEU A 21 -6.59 20.58 6.47
CA LEU A 21 -5.92 19.44 5.83
C LEU A 21 -5.96 18.21 6.73
N LEU A 22 -5.64 18.39 8.02
CA LEU A 22 -5.67 17.33 9.01
C LEU A 22 -7.11 16.89 9.31
N GLY A 23 -8.09 17.78 9.30
CA GLY A 23 -9.50 17.44 9.50
C GLY A 23 -10.05 16.39 8.51
N LEU A 24 -9.44 16.28 7.33
CA LEU A 24 -9.73 15.24 6.34
C LEU A 24 -8.99 13.95 6.74
N GLY A 25 -9.72 12.95 7.25
CA GLY A 25 -9.16 11.63 7.57
C GLY A 25 -8.71 10.86 6.32
N GLY A 26 -8.04 9.72 6.54
CA GLY A 26 -7.54 8.87 5.48
C GLY A 26 -6.08 9.16 5.10
N LEU A 27 -5.72 8.83 3.87
CA LEU A 27 -4.40 9.01 3.28
C LEU A 27 -4.22 10.42 2.70
N MET A 28 -3.19 11.10 3.20
CA MET A 28 -2.65 12.34 2.66
C MET A 28 -1.30 12.04 1.99
N LEU A 29 -1.23 12.25 0.68
CA LEU A 29 -0.05 12.07 -0.12
C LEU A 29 0.67 13.40 -0.29
N LEU A 30 1.92 13.49 0.17
CA LEU A 30 2.80 14.61 -0.10
C LEU A 30 3.68 14.22 -1.30
N ARG A 31 3.54 14.92 -2.41
CA ARG A 31 4.46 14.80 -3.54
C ARG A 31 5.49 15.90 -3.47
N ASP A 32 6.74 15.49 -3.48
CA ASP A 32 7.88 16.37 -3.56
C ASP A 32 8.68 16.12 -4.82
N SER A 33 9.62 17.02 -5.07
CA SER A 33 10.49 16.99 -6.23
C SER A 33 11.92 17.25 -5.82
N VAL A 34 12.87 17.02 -6.72
CA VAL A 34 14.29 17.32 -6.46
C VAL A 34 14.52 18.81 -6.16
N GLU A 35 13.68 19.69 -6.70
CA GLU A 35 13.75 21.13 -6.47
C GLU A 35 13.08 21.56 -5.16
N TRP A 36 12.07 20.82 -4.70
CA TRP A 36 11.20 21.21 -3.59
C TRP A 36 11.05 20.05 -2.61
N GLU A 37 11.75 20.10 -1.47
CA GLU A 37 11.69 19.06 -0.45
C GLU A 37 10.34 18.98 0.30
N GLY A 38 9.77 17.78 0.41
CA GLY A 38 8.51 17.56 1.15
C GLY A 38 8.69 17.24 2.63
N ARG A 39 9.90 16.88 3.06
CA ARG A 39 10.18 16.45 4.43
C ARG A 39 9.90 17.53 5.47
N SER A 40 10.26 18.79 5.18
CA SER A 40 9.95 19.94 6.05
C SER A 40 8.44 20.11 6.26
N LEU A 41 7.63 19.92 5.21
CA LEU A 41 6.17 19.96 5.32
C LEU A 41 5.63 18.75 6.09
N LEU A 42 6.14 17.55 5.84
CA LEU A 42 5.79 16.34 6.60
C LEU A 42 6.04 16.55 8.10
N LYS A 43 7.22 17.06 8.47
CA LYS A 43 7.58 17.37 9.87
C LYS A 43 6.65 18.42 10.47
N ALA A 44 6.25 19.44 9.71
CA ALA A 44 5.27 20.43 10.17
C ALA A 44 3.89 19.80 10.47
N LEU A 45 3.40 18.90 9.62
CA LEU A 45 2.14 18.18 9.82
C LEU A 45 2.20 17.22 11.02
N ILE A 46 3.34 16.54 11.21
CA ILE A 46 3.61 15.71 12.39
C ILE A 46 3.61 16.56 13.66
N LYS A 47 4.34 17.68 13.67
CA LYS A 47 4.37 18.65 14.78
C LYS A 47 2.96 19.09 15.15
N LYS A 48 2.15 19.44 14.15
CA LYS A 48 0.77 19.86 14.36
C LYS A 48 -0.09 18.73 14.94
N SER A 49 0.03 17.50 14.44
CA SER A 49 -0.72 16.34 14.93
C SER A 49 -0.36 16.00 16.38
N ALA A 50 0.93 16.04 16.73
CA ALA A 50 1.40 15.83 18.10
C ALA A 50 0.90 16.93 19.07
N LEU A 51 0.89 18.19 18.64
CA LEU A 51 0.38 19.31 19.43
C LEU A 51 -1.15 19.23 19.66
N SER A 52 -1.88 18.61 18.74
CA SER A 52 -3.31 18.29 18.91
C SER A 52 -3.57 17.17 19.92
N GLY A 53 -2.52 16.58 20.49
CA GLY A 53 -2.61 15.52 21.49
C GLY A 53 -2.68 14.11 20.92
N GLU A 54 -2.57 13.95 19.59
CA GLU A 54 -2.56 12.66 18.91
C GLU A 54 -1.24 11.91 19.19
N GLN A 55 -1.29 10.57 19.22
CA GLN A 55 -0.08 9.76 19.12
C GLN A 55 0.32 9.65 17.65
N VAL A 56 1.60 9.83 17.36
CA VAL A 56 2.10 9.80 15.98
C VAL A 56 3.09 8.65 15.81
N HIS A 57 2.80 7.73 14.89
CA HIS A 57 3.70 6.65 14.53
C HIS A 57 4.48 7.05 13.29
N ILE A 58 5.80 6.97 13.34
CA ILE A 58 6.66 7.28 12.21
C ILE A 58 7.31 5.99 11.73
N LEU A 59 7.14 5.66 10.45
CA LEU A 59 7.94 4.66 9.77
C LEU A 59 9.13 5.38 9.11
N GLY A 60 10.31 5.19 9.67
CA GLY A 60 11.56 5.75 9.15
C GLY A 60 12.28 4.75 8.26
N CYS A 61 12.35 5.03 6.96
CA CYS A 61 12.94 4.14 5.97
C CYS A 61 14.07 4.82 5.16
N GLU A 62 14.06 6.14 5.06
CA GLU A 62 15.00 6.90 4.24
C GLU A 62 16.04 7.64 5.07
N VAL A 63 15.66 8.11 6.25
CA VAL A 63 16.50 8.92 7.14
C VAL A 63 16.59 8.26 8.51
N SER A 64 17.75 8.41 9.17
CA SER A 64 17.94 7.90 10.54
C SER A 64 16.97 8.56 11.54
N GLU A 65 16.65 7.85 12.62
CA GLU A 65 15.79 8.38 13.68
C GLU A 65 16.35 9.69 14.27
N GLU A 66 17.66 9.78 14.46
CA GLU A 66 18.32 10.95 15.03
C GLU A 66 18.15 12.20 14.15
N GLU A 67 18.40 12.06 12.85
CA GLU A 67 18.24 13.13 11.87
C GLU A 67 16.76 13.50 11.68
N PHE A 68 15.86 12.51 11.69
CA PHE A 68 14.43 12.80 11.58
C PHE A 68 13.93 13.60 12.80
N ARG A 69 14.38 13.24 14.00
CA ARG A 69 13.99 13.88 15.27
C ARG A 69 14.56 15.29 15.44
N GLU A 70 15.61 15.64 14.70
CA GLU A 70 16.26 16.95 14.79
C GLU A 70 15.23 18.09 14.57
N GLY A 71 15.21 19.08 15.47
CA GLY A 71 14.30 20.22 15.39
C GLY A 71 12.89 20.01 15.97
N PHE A 72 12.55 18.81 16.48
CA PHE A 72 11.36 18.64 17.32
C PHE A 72 11.64 18.96 18.80
N ASP A 73 10.66 19.59 19.44
CA ASP A 73 10.67 19.87 20.89
C ASP A 73 10.49 18.56 21.69
N SER A 74 10.95 18.51 22.95
CA SER A 74 10.85 17.31 23.80
C SER A 74 9.42 16.82 23.98
N ASP A 75 8.47 17.74 24.11
CA ASP A 75 7.04 17.43 24.29
C ASP A 75 6.44 16.73 23.06
N ILE A 76 6.90 17.09 21.87
CA ILE A 76 6.49 16.46 20.61
C ILE A 76 7.10 15.07 20.55
N ASN A 77 8.42 14.95 20.79
CA ASN A 77 9.14 13.67 20.76
C ASN A 77 8.55 12.63 21.71
N ASN A 78 8.02 13.03 22.88
CA ASN A 78 7.34 12.12 23.81
C ASN A 78 6.04 11.50 23.24
N ARG A 79 5.46 12.06 22.18
CA ARG A 79 4.26 11.56 21.50
C ARG A 79 4.59 10.79 20.22
N LEU A 80 5.84 10.81 19.78
CA LEU A 80 6.29 10.11 18.58
C LEU A 80 6.70 8.69 18.96
N VAL A 81 6.17 7.71 18.22
CA VAL A 81 6.62 6.32 18.24
C VAL A 81 7.33 6.04 16.93
N TYR A 82 8.64 5.89 16.98
CA TYR A 82 9.47 5.67 15.79
C TYR A 82 9.64 4.17 15.54
N HIS A 83 9.47 3.76 14.29
CA HIS A 83 9.77 2.41 13.81
C HIS A 83 10.93 2.53 12.82
N ASP A 84 12.13 2.15 13.27
CA ASP A 84 13.36 2.23 12.47
C ASP A 84 13.46 1.06 11.48
N PHE A 85 13.24 1.38 10.20
CA PHE A 85 13.52 0.51 9.06
C PHE A 85 14.70 1.03 8.23
N PHE A 86 15.37 2.10 8.67
CA PHE A 86 16.53 2.66 8.00
C PHE A 86 17.78 1.82 8.29
N ARG A 87 18.02 1.48 9.58
CA ARG A 87 19.21 0.72 9.98
C ARG A 87 19.09 -0.77 9.70
N ASP A 88 17.91 -1.32 9.92
CA ASP A 88 17.66 -2.75 9.79
C ASP A 88 16.24 -3.07 9.26
N PRO A 89 16.00 -2.81 7.96
CA PRO A 89 14.66 -2.98 7.37
C PRO A 89 14.11 -4.41 7.41
N LEU A 90 14.99 -5.41 7.55
CA LEU A 90 14.63 -6.84 7.60
C LEU A 90 14.71 -7.43 9.02
N ASN A 91 14.97 -6.61 10.03
CA ASN A 91 15.15 -7.06 11.42
C ASN A 91 16.20 -8.19 11.59
N TRP A 92 17.31 -8.12 10.85
CA TRP A 92 18.42 -9.08 10.96
C TRP A 92 19.12 -9.03 12.31
N SER A 93 19.14 -7.86 12.95
CA SER A 93 19.70 -7.63 14.27
C SER A 93 18.89 -8.30 15.39
N LYS A 94 17.63 -8.69 15.11
CA LYS A 94 16.70 -9.32 16.07
C LYS A 94 16.57 -8.53 17.37
N THR A 95 16.71 -7.21 17.32
CA THR A 95 16.77 -6.34 18.51
C THR A 95 15.43 -6.27 19.27
N GLY A 96 14.39 -6.98 18.82
CA GLY A 96 13.14 -7.17 19.55
C GLY A 96 12.17 -6.00 19.45
N GLU A 97 12.59 -4.86 18.88
CA GLU A 97 11.77 -3.66 18.76
C GLU A 97 10.94 -3.60 17.46
N THR A 98 11.35 -4.30 16.39
CA THR A 98 10.64 -4.29 15.11
C THR A 98 9.68 -5.47 14.98
N LEU A 99 8.43 -5.14 14.64
CA LEU A 99 7.32 -6.08 14.46
C LEU A 99 7.66 -7.17 13.42
N PRO A 100 7.26 -8.43 13.64
CA PRO A 100 7.47 -9.49 12.67
C PRO A 100 6.77 -9.16 11.35
N GLY A 101 7.47 -9.32 10.22
CA GLY A 101 6.93 -9.07 8.88
C GLY A 101 7.37 -7.75 8.21
N GLY A 102 8.42 -7.09 8.73
CA GLY A 102 9.01 -5.90 8.11
C GLY A 102 8.06 -4.69 8.09
N PRO A 103 8.25 -3.74 7.15
CA PRO A 103 7.44 -2.52 7.07
C PRO A 103 5.94 -2.79 6.91
N LEU A 104 5.56 -3.78 6.08
CA LEU A 104 4.16 -4.18 5.91
C LEU A 104 3.59 -4.83 7.16
N GLY A 105 4.38 -5.64 7.88
CA GLY A 105 3.99 -6.22 9.16
C GLY A 105 3.70 -5.14 10.20
N ALA A 106 4.55 -4.11 10.29
CA ALA A 106 4.33 -2.97 11.17
C ALA A 106 3.08 -2.17 10.79
N LEU A 107 2.87 -1.88 9.51
CA LEU A 107 1.65 -1.23 9.02
C LEU A 107 0.40 -2.07 9.35
N THR A 108 0.46 -3.37 9.14
CA THR A 108 -0.64 -4.30 9.44
C THR A 108 -0.93 -4.39 10.95
N ALA A 109 0.09 -4.34 11.80
CA ALA A 109 -0.08 -4.29 13.24
C ALA A 109 -0.76 -2.97 13.67
N MET A 110 -0.40 -1.86 13.04
CA MET A 110 -1.09 -0.57 13.25
C MET A 110 -2.55 -0.59 12.78
N CYS A 111 -2.93 -1.46 11.84
CA CYS A 111 -4.35 -1.71 11.50
C CYS A 111 -5.14 -2.43 12.59
N LYS A 112 -4.47 -3.21 13.46
CA LYS A 112 -5.12 -4.10 14.44
C LYS A 112 -5.21 -3.48 15.83
N ARG A 113 -4.98 -2.17 15.94
CA ARG A 113 -4.93 -1.48 17.22
C ARG A 113 -6.27 -1.51 17.94
N THR A 114 -6.20 -1.65 19.25
CA THR A 114 -7.35 -1.65 20.16
C THR A 114 -7.57 -0.32 20.86
N ASP A 115 -6.70 0.67 20.66
CA ASP A 115 -6.80 1.99 21.29
C ASP A 115 -7.85 2.88 20.59
N PRO A 116 -8.84 3.45 21.32
CA PRO A 116 -9.94 4.22 20.72
C PRO A 116 -9.59 5.69 20.39
N GLY A 117 -8.31 6.03 20.19
CA GLY A 117 -7.85 7.41 19.98
C GLY A 117 -7.56 7.78 18.52
N PRO A 118 -7.60 9.09 18.16
CA PRO A 118 -7.08 9.55 16.88
C PRO A 118 -5.58 9.29 16.81
N VAL A 119 -5.14 8.72 15.68
CA VAL A 119 -3.73 8.38 15.45
C VAL A 119 -3.30 8.88 14.08
N THR A 120 -2.11 9.48 14.05
CA THR A 120 -1.44 9.83 12.80
C THR A 120 -0.30 8.84 12.54
N ILE A 121 -0.28 8.25 11.36
CA ILE A 121 0.78 7.37 10.87
C ILE A 121 1.51 8.13 9.77
N ALA A 122 2.78 8.45 9.99
CA ALA A 122 3.63 9.13 9.03
C ALA A 122 4.63 8.15 8.42
N LEU A 123 4.68 8.12 7.09
CA LEU A 123 5.63 7.35 6.30
C LEU A 123 6.64 8.34 5.74
N ASP A 124 7.90 8.24 6.16
CA ASP A 124 8.93 9.19 5.75
C ASP A 124 9.22 9.14 4.25
N SER A 125 9.08 7.96 3.62
CA SER A 125 9.28 7.73 2.20
C SER A 125 8.46 6.55 1.71
N LEU A 126 7.32 6.84 1.08
CA LEU A 126 6.57 5.88 0.26
C LEU A 126 7.41 5.41 -0.92
N SER A 127 8.34 6.24 -1.40
CA SER A 127 9.23 5.87 -2.50
C SER A 127 10.13 4.69 -2.14
N TRP A 128 10.70 4.70 -0.92
CA TRP A 128 11.46 3.55 -0.43
C TRP A 128 10.58 2.30 -0.37
N LEU A 129 9.36 2.40 0.16
CA LEU A 129 8.43 1.26 0.22
C LEU A 129 8.08 0.71 -1.17
N LEU A 130 7.86 1.58 -2.16
CA LEU A 130 7.59 1.18 -3.55
C LEU A 130 8.77 0.49 -4.24
N LEU A 131 10.02 0.77 -3.82
CA LEU A 131 11.20 0.09 -4.35
C LEU A 131 11.35 -1.33 -3.82
N HIS A 132 10.83 -1.60 -2.60
CA HIS A 132 10.99 -2.88 -1.93
C HIS A 132 9.73 -3.75 -1.94
N LEU A 133 8.57 -3.18 -2.26
CA LEU A 133 7.27 -3.86 -2.16
C LEU A 133 6.46 -3.66 -3.44
N PRO A 134 5.64 -4.66 -3.84
CA PRO A 134 4.70 -4.48 -4.94
C PRO A 134 3.74 -3.31 -4.67
N CYS A 135 3.59 -2.43 -5.66
CA CYS A 135 2.71 -1.25 -5.56
C CYS A 135 1.28 -1.62 -5.16
N THR A 136 0.76 -2.75 -5.67
CA THR A 136 -0.56 -3.27 -5.34
C THR A 136 -0.70 -3.58 -3.85
N THR A 137 0.27 -4.29 -3.27
CA THR A 137 0.30 -4.64 -1.84
C THR A 137 0.38 -3.40 -0.97
N LEU A 138 1.20 -2.42 -1.34
CA LEU A 138 1.29 -1.15 -0.62
C LEU A 138 -0.04 -0.39 -0.68
N CYS A 139 -0.65 -0.27 -1.86
CA CYS A 139 -1.94 0.39 -2.02
C CYS A 139 -3.05 -0.30 -1.21
N GLN A 140 -3.10 -1.63 -1.21
CA GLN A 140 -4.05 -2.40 -0.41
C GLN A 140 -3.87 -2.15 1.10
N THR A 141 -2.62 -2.11 1.56
CA THR A 141 -2.29 -1.87 2.97
C THR A 141 -2.66 -0.45 3.40
N LEU A 142 -2.30 0.56 2.60
CA LEU A 142 -2.66 1.96 2.83
C LEU A 142 -4.18 2.19 2.75
N HIS A 143 -4.85 1.48 1.85
CA HIS A 143 -6.31 1.49 1.77
C HIS A 143 -6.93 0.91 3.03
N ALA A 144 -6.48 -0.27 3.49
CA ALA A 144 -6.96 -0.87 4.72
C ALA A 144 -6.74 0.03 5.94
N LEU A 145 -5.56 0.65 6.06
CA LEU A 145 -5.24 1.61 7.12
C LEU A 145 -6.17 2.81 7.14
N SER A 146 -6.40 3.42 5.98
CA SER A 146 -7.25 4.61 5.83
C SER A 146 -8.75 4.35 5.96
N HIS A 147 -9.20 3.11 5.72
CA HIS A 147 -10.62 2.72 5.72
C HIS A 147 -11.12 2.04 6.99
N GLN A 148 -10.30 1.98 8.06
CA GLN A 148 -10.74 1.56 9.41
C GLN A 148 -11.94 2.38 9.95
N ASN A 149 -12.29 3.47 9.27
CA ASN A 149 -13.42 4.35 9.55
C ASN A 149 -14.83 3.76 9.26
N SER A 150 -14.97 2.49 8.82
CA SER A 150 -16.20 2.02 8.13
C SER A 150 -17.00 0.87 8.75
N CYS A 151 -16.72 0.36 9.95
CA CYS A 151 -17.64 -0.61 10.58
C CYS A 151 -18.77 0.10 11.35
N PRO A 152 -20.05 -0.01 10.92
CA PRO A 152 -21.19 0.61 11.58
C PRO A 152 -21.81 -0.40 12.56
N SER A 153 -21.07 -0.85 13.56
CA SER A 153 -21.65 -1.54 14.71
C SER A 153 -21.20 -0.85 15.98
N ASP A 154 -22.17 -0.22 16.63
CA ASP A 154 -22.21 0.13 18.05
C ASP A 154 -21.23 1.19 18.59
N SER A 155 -21.69 2.45 18.50
CA SER A 155 -21.69 3.44 19.60
C SER A 155 -20.37 3.92 20.24
N SER A 156 -19.20 3.75 19.62
CA SER A 156 -17.98 4.45 20.03
C SER A 156 -17.50 5.43 18.94
N PRO A 157 -16.89 6.58 19.29
CA PRO A 157 -16.31 7.48 18.31
C PRO A 157 -15.18 6.72 17.61
N VAL A 158 -15.40 6.34 16.35
CA VAL A 158 -14.44 5.66 15.50
C VAL A 158 -13.14 6.47 15.49
N GLY A 159 -12.05 5.87 15.97
CA GLY A 159 -10.73 6.51 15.98
C GLY A 159 -10.32 6.87 14.56
N GLN A 160 -10.27 8.16 14.26
CA GLN A 160 -9.90 8.66 12.94
C GLN A 160 -8.40 8.36 12.71
N VAL A 161 -8.12 7.39 11.84
CA VAL A 161 -6.74 7.10 11.40
C VAL A 161 -6.39 8.05 10.26
N ARG A 162 -5.28 8.78 10.43
CA ARG A 162 -4.68 9.61 9.38
C ARG A 162 -3.37 8.99 8.95
N VAL A 163 -3.17 8.83 7.64
CA VAL A 163 -1.91 8.36 7.08
C VAL A 163 -1.29 9.49 6.28
N LEU A 164 -0.08 9.91 6.63
CA LEU A 164 0.73 10.87 5.89
C LEU A 164 1.83 10.09 5.17
N GLY A 165 2.01 10.30 3.88
CA GLY A 165 3.11 9.65 3.15
C GLY A 165 3.78 10.59 2.18
N LEU A 166 5.12 10.64 2.24
CA LEU A 166 5.94 11.40 1.32
C LEU A 166 6.33 10.55 0.11
N LEU A 167 6.15 11.07 -1.10
CA LEU A 167 6.45 10.41 -2.35
C LEU A 167 7.30 11.32 -3.23
N HIS A 168 8.51 10.86 -3.55
CA HIS A 168 9.39 11.49 -4.53
C HIS A 168 8.93 11.16 -5.94
N GLU A 169 8.35 12.15 -6.63
CA GLU A 169 7.63 11.96 -7.90
C GLU A 169 8.55 11.42 -9.01
N GLU A 170 9.83 11.82 -9.04
CA GLU A 170 10.78 11.45 -10.09
C GLU A 170 11.30 10.02 -9.99
N LEU A 171 11.13 9.35 -8.85
CA LEU A 171 11.60 7.97 -8.67
C LEU A 171 10.65 6.92 -9.27
N HIS A 172 9.43 7.31 -9.64
CA HIS A 172 8.37 6.37 -10.03
C HIS A 172 7.73 6.72 -11.36
N GLY A 173 7.35 5.70 -12.13
CA GLY A 173 6.55 5.88 -13.33
C GLY A 173 5.12 6.35 -13.03
N PRO A 174 4.35 6.73 -14.07
CA PRO A 174 2.99 7.25 -13.90
C PRO A 174 2.01 6.23 -13.30
N GLY A 175 2.30 4.93 -13.39
CA GLY A 175 1.48 3.86 -12.81
C GLY A 175 1.40 3.92 -11.28
N PRO A 176 2.51 3.69 -10.55
CA PRO A 176 2.53 3.77 -9.08
C PRO A 176 2.10 5.12 -8.53
N VAL A 177 2.55 6.23 -9.14
CA VAL A 177 2.16 7.59 -8.75
C VAL A 177 0.65 7.79 -8.92
N GLY A 178 0.09 7.36 -10.05
CA GLY A 178 -1.33 7.42 -10.33
C GLY A 178 -2.16 6.57 -9.37
N ALA A 179 -1.69 5.37 -9.02
CA ALA A 179 -2.36 4.49 -8.05
C ALA A 179 -2.42 5.13 -6.65
N LEU A 180 -1.30 5.64 -6.14
CA LEU A 180 -1.25 6.32 -4.84
C LEU A 180 -2.05 7.62 -4.83
N SER A 181 -1.96 8.43 -5.89
CA SER A 181 -2.79 9.63 -6.06
C SER A 181 -4.28 9.26 -6.06
N SER A 182 -4.65 8.17 -6.73
CA SER A 182 -6.04 7.71 -6.81
C SER A 182 -6.60 7.31 -5.44
N LEU A 183 -5.75 6.75 -4.59
CA LEU A 183 -6.06 6.28 -3.24
C LEU A 183 -6.15 7.43 -2.22
N ALA A 184 -5.33 8.46 -2.38
CA ALA A 184 -5.24 9.58 -1.44
C ALA A 184 -6.52 10.43 -1.42
N GLN A 185 -7.02 10.72 -0.22
CA GLN A 185 -8.11 11.69 0.00
C GLN A 185 -7.61 13.11 -0.20
N THR A 186 -6.37 13.37 0.18
CA THR A 186 -5.72 14.67 0.04
C THR A 186 -4.36 14.46 -0.61
N GLU A 187 -4.07 15.24 -1.64
CA GLU A 187 -2.76 15.26 -2.26
C GLU A 187 -2.20 16.69 -2.18
N VAL A 188 -0.95 16.82 -1.76
CA VAL A 188 -0.23 18.08 -1.67
C VAL A 188 1.02 17.96 -2.52
N ALA A 189 1.07 18.68 -3.63
CA ALA A 189 2.25 18.75 -4.49
C ALA A 189 2.98 20.07 -4.27
N LEU A 190 4.27 20.00 -3.94
CA LEU A 190 5.12 21.18 -3.82
C LEU A 190 5.66 21.60 -5.18
N GLY A 191 5.68 22.90 -5.43
CA GLY A 191 6.21 23.46 -6.67
C GLY A 191 6.42 24.96 -6.55
N GLY A 192 6.93 25.59 -7.59
CA GLY A 192 7.12 27.03 -7.58
C GLY A 192 8.04 27.50 -8.68
N THR A 193 8.15 28.81 -8.79
CA THR A 193 9.19 29.46 -9.60
C THR A 193 10.27 29.99 -8.65
N MET A 194 11.45 30.34 -9.18
CA MET A 194 12.58 30.80 -8.34
C MET A 194 12.26 31.99 -7.42
N SER A 195 11.16 32.73 -7.64
CA SER A 195 10.72 33.82 -6.78
C SER A 195 9.54 33.49 -5.86
N GLN A 196 8.85 32.37 -6.07
CA GLN A 196 7.62 32.06 -5.35
C GLN A 196 7.42 30.55 -5.19
N THR A 197 7.30 30.12 -3.93
CA THR A 197 6.89 28.76 -3.57
C THR A 197 5.36 28.65 -3.57
N SER A 198 4.85 27.52 -4.05
CA SER A 198 3.42 27.23 -4.11
C SER A 198 3.15 25.77 -3.77
N ALA A 199 2.08 25.50 -3.03
CA ALA A 199 1.60 24.14 -2.81
C ALA A 199 0.27 23.97 -3.54
N HIS A 200 0.19 22.96 -4.40
CA HIS A 200 -1.05 22.56 -5.05
C HIS A 200 -1.73 21.50 -4.19
N ILE A 201 -2.93 21.82 -3.70
CA ILE A 201 -3.68 20.93 -2.81
C ILE A 201 -4.91 20.43 -3.55
N LEU A 202 -4.98 19.11 -3.70
CA LEU A 202 -6.13 18.42 -4.26
C LEU A 202 -6.83 17.65 -3.15
N CYS A 203 -7.92 18.22 -2.64
CA CYS A 203 -8.81 17.53 -1.69
C CYS A 203 -9.93 16.83 -2.45
N ARG A 204 -9.99 15.51 -2.36
CA ARG A 204 -11.10 14.72 -2.89
C ARG A 204 -12.22 14.74 -1.87
N ARG A 205 -13.40 15.20 -2.28
CA ARG A 205 -14.58 15.13 -1.42
C ARG A 205 -14.87 13.66 -1.11
N PRO A 206 -15.25 13.31 0.14
CA PRO A 206 -15.74 11.99 0.44
C PRO A 206 -16.83 11.68 -0.58
N ARG A 207 -16.65 10.61 -1.37
CA ARG A 207 -17.69 10.14 -2.28
C ARG A 207 -18.97 10.06 -1.45
N GLN A 208 -19.98 10.86 -1.79
CA GLN A 208 -21.34 10.48 -1.43
C GLN A 208 -21.46 9.05 -1.96
N ARG A 209 -21.58 8.07 -1.06
CA ARG A 209 -21.82 6.69 -1.45
C ARG A 209 -23.05 6.77 -2.36
N PRO A 210 -22.97 6.42 -3.65
CA PRO A 210 -24.17 6.02 -4.32
C PRO A 210 -24.69 4.87 -3.47
N THR A 211 -25.87 5.01 -2.89
CA THR A 211 -26.58 3.97 -2.12
C THR A 211 -26.94 2.76 -2.99
N HIS A 212 -26.41 2.68 -4.20
CA HIS A 212 -26.58 1.61 -5.13
C HIS A 212 -25.22 0.97 -5.35
N GLN A 213 -25.03 -0.22 -4.77
CA GLN A 213 -23.95 -1.13 -5.13
C GLN A 213 -24.23 -1.55 -6.58
N VAL A 214 -23.81 -0.72 -7.54
CA VAL A 214 -23.86 -1.07 -8.95
C VAL A 214 -22.73 -2.07 -9.16
N ASP A 215 -23.09 -3.30 -9.46
CA ASP A 215 -22.15 -4.33 -9.83
C ASP A 215 -21.33 -3.81 -11.03
N PRO A 216 -19.98 -3.73 -10.92
CA PRO A 216 -19.13 -3.15 -11.95
C PRO A 216 -19.22 -3.88 -13.30
N THR A 217 -19.82 -5.07 -13.32
CA THR A 217 -20.04 -5.87 -14.53
C THR A 217 -21.31 -5.50 -15.30
N THR A 218 -22.21 -4.66 -14.75
CA THR A 218 -23.55 -4.40 -15.32
C THR A 218 -23.55 -3.58 -16.62
N HIS A 219 -22.43 -2.96 -16.98
CA HIS A 219 -22.29 -2.11 -18.17
C HIS A 219 -21.23 -2.62 -19.16
N LEU A 220 -20.86 -3.89 -19.08
CA LEU A 220 -19.98 -4.49 -20.06
C LEU A 220 -20.76 -4.82 -21.34
N THR A 221 -20.15 -4.57 -22.49
CA THR A 221 -20.68 -4.96 -23.80
C THR A 221 -20.57 -6.46 -24.06
N PHE A 222 -19.97 -7.21 -23.13
CA PHE A 222 -19.81 -8.65 -23.14
C PHE A 222 -20.12 -9.22 -21.76
N ASN A 223 -20.66 -10.43 -21.74
CA ASN A 223 -21.08 -11.09 -20.51
C ASN A 223 -19.87 -11.76 -19.83
N LEU A 224 -19.61 -11.41 -18.57
CA LEU A 224 -18.58 -12.06 -17.73
C LEU A 224 -19.12 -13.26 -16.93
N HIS A 225 -20.45 -13.43 -16.90
CA HIS A 225 -21.10 -14.52 -16.20
C HIS A 225 -21.58 -15.57 -17.20
N LEU A 226 -21.13 -16.80 -17.03
CA LEU A 226 -21.71 -17.92 -17.78
C LEU A 226 -23.14 -18.16 -17.30
N SER A 227 -24.07 -18.30 -18.24
CA SER A 227 -25.39 -18.87 -17.94
C SER A 227 -25.24 -20.30 -17.40
N LYS A 228 -26.31 -20.83 -16.81
CA LYS A 228 -26.31 -22.21 -16.35
C LYS A 228 -26.05 -23.17 -17.52
N GLU A 229 -26.68 -22.92 -18.66
CA GLU A 229 -26.49 -23.70 -19.88
C GLU A 229 -25.05 -23.60 -20.42
N GLU A 230 -24.46 -22.41 -20.43
CA GLU A 230 -23.08 -22.21 -20.91
C GLU A 230 -22.05 -22.89 -20.01
N ARG A 231 -22.28 -22.87 -18.69
CA ARG A 231 -21.43 -23.60 -17.73
C ARG A 231 -21.54 -25.10 -17.93
N GLU A 232 -22.75 -25.64 -18.04
CA GLU A 232 -22.98 -27.06 -18.33
C GLU A 232 -22.34 -27.46 -19.66
N ALA A 233 -22.46 -26.63 -20.69
CA ALA A 233 -21.83 -26.87 -21.99
C ALA A 233 -20.30 -26.90 -21.87
N ARG A 234 -19.69 -25.93 -21.18
CA ARG A 234 -18.24 -25.89 -20.93
C ARG A 234 -17.77 -27.14 -20.18
N ASP A 235 -18.47 -27.51 -19.11
CA ASP A 235 -18.09 -28.64 -18.26
C ASP A 235 -18.29 -29.99 -18.98
N SER A 236 -19.19 -30.04 -19.97
CA SER A 236 -19.42 -31.23 -20.83
C SER A 236 -18.47 -31.32 -22.04
N LEU A 237 -17.69 -30.27 -22.32
CA LEU A 237 -16.82 -30.21 -23.48
C LEU A 237 -15.63 -31.18 -23.30
N THR A 238 -15.58 -32.23 -24.11
CA THR A 238 -14.41 -33.11 -24.16
C THR A 238 -13.25 -32.39 -24.82
N LEU A 239 -12.15 -32.19 -24.08
CA LEU A 239 -10.98 -31.50 -24.60
C LEU A 239 -10.34 -32.31 -25.75
N PRO A 240 -9.84 -31.66 -26.83
CA PRO A 240 -9.31 -32.35 -28.02
C PRO A 240 -8.19 -33.37 -27.76
N PHE A 241 -7.47 -33.22 -26.64
CA PHE A 241 -6.33 -34.07 -26.27
C PHE A 241 -6.60 -34.95 -25.03
N GLN A 242 -7.81 -34.92 -24.49
CA GLN A 242 -8.20 -35.80 -23.39
C GLN A 242 -8.74 -37.11 -23.95
N PHE A 243 -7.88 -38.13 -23.99
CA PHE A 243 -8.28 -39.48 -24.34
C PHE A 243 -9.18 -40.07 -23.25
N SER A 244 -10.23 -40.82 -23.64
CA SER A 244 -10.99 -41.60 -22.65
C SER A 244 -10.07 -42.64 -21.98
N SER A 245 -10.36 -43.02 -20.73
CA SER A 245 -9.55 -44.02 -20.01
C SER A 245 -9.42 -45.32 -20.81
N GLU A 246 -10.48 -45.75 -21.52
CA GLU A 246 -10.44 -46.90 -22.42
C GLU A 246 -9.52 -46.69 -23.63
N LYS A 247 -9.50 -45.49 -24.23
CA LYS A 247 -8.63 -45.18 -25.37
C LYS A 247 -7.17 -45.02 -24.93
N GLN A 248 -6.90 -44.44 -23.75
CA GLN A 248 -5.57 -44.48 -23.15
C GLN A 248 -5.12 -45.92 -22.90
N GLN A 249 -5.96 -46.74 -22.28
CA GLN A 249 -5.64 -48.16 -22.03
C GLN A 249 -5.45 -48.95 -23.32
N ALA A 250 -6.18 -48.65 -24.39
CA ALA A 250 -6.01 -49.28 -25.70
C ALA A 250 -4.71 -48.86 -26.40
N LEU A 251 -4.30 -47.58 -26.27
CA LEU A 251 -3.04 -47.08 -26.83
C LEU A 251 -1.81 -47.52 -26.01
N LEU A 252 -1.97 -47.67 -24.70
CA LEU A 252 -0.91 -48.08 -23.77
C LEU A 252 -0.75 -49.61 -23.66
N ARG A 253 -1.70 -50.40 -24.18
CA ARG A 253 -1.58 -51.87 -24.20
C ARG A 253 -0.83 -52.34 -25.44
N PRO A 254 0.22 -53.18 -25.28
CA PRO A 254 0.84 -53.86 -26.41
C PRO A 254 -0.19 -54.75 -27.12
N GLY A 255 -0.41 -54.53 -28.42
CA GLY A 255 -1.24 -55.44 -29.21
C GLY A 255 -0.58 -56.82 -29.36
N PRO A 256 -1.35 -57.92 -29.47
CA PRO A 256 -0.77 -59.23 -29.74
C PRO A 256 -0.08 -59.21 -31.12
N GLY A 257 1.26 -59.22 -31.10
CA GLY A 257 2.11 -59.15 -32.30
C GLY A 257 2.96 -57.89 -32.44
N GLN A 258 2.90 -56.95 -31.48
CA GLN A 258 3.72 -55.74 -31.50
C GLN A 258 5.12 -56.04 -30.95
N ALA A 259 6.15 -55.94 -31.79
CA ALA A 259 7.53 -55.96 -31.35
C ALA A 259 7.73 -54.87 -30.28
N THR A 260 8.37 -55.22 -29.17
CA THR A 260 8.68 -54.30 -28.07
C THR A 260 9.62 -53.21 -28.57
N SER A 261 9.08 -52.08 -29.04
CA SER A 261 9.88 -50.90 -29.37
C SER A 261 10.33 -50.26 -28.07
N HIS A 262 11.60 -50.45 -27.71
CA HIS A 262 12.21 -49.78 -26.58
C HIS A 262 12.67 -48.38 -27.03
N ILE A 263 12.15 -47.35 -26.36
CA ILE A 263 12.72 -46.01 -26.45
C ILE A 263 13.90 -46.00 -25.48
N PHE A 264 15.10 -45.86 -26.01
CA PHE A 264 16.31 -45.70 -25.21
C PHE A 264 16.56 -44.20 -25.03
N TYR A 265 16.44 -43.73 -23.80
CA TYR A 265 16.90 -42.40 -23.41
C TYR A 265 18.36 -42.50 -23.03
N GLU A 266 19.23 -41.74 -23.69
CA GLU A 266 20.61 -41.54 -23.26
C GLU A 266 20.67 -40.20 -22.51
N PRO A 267 20.91 -40.21 -21.19
CA PRO A 267 21.07 -38.97 -20.45
C PRO A 267 22.28 -38.19 -20.94
N ASP A 268 22.13 -36.90 -21.18
CA ASP A 268 23.26 -36.03 -21.44
C ASP A 268 23.83 -35.46 -20.12
N THR A 269 24.97 -34.78 -20.20
CA THR A 269 25.67 -34.24 -19.02
C THR A 269 24.96 -33.05 -18.36
N TYR A 270 23.82 -32.63 -18.90
CA TYR A 270 22.97 -31.53 -18.43
C TYR A 270 21.57 -32.01 -18.02
N ASP A 271 21.31 -33.33 -18.07
CA ASP A 271 20.11 -33.94 -17.50
C ASP A 271 20.19 -33.97 -15.98
N ASP A 272 20.05 -32.79 -15.40
CA ASP A 272 19.92 -32.56 -13.98
C ASP A 272 18.51 -33.01 -13.56
N LEU A 273 18.30 -34.33 -13.43
CA LEU A 273 17.08 -34.85 -12.81
C LEU A 273 17.10 -34.47 -11.33
N ASP A 274 16.57 -33.29 -11.01
CA ASP A 274 16.18 -32.94 -9.66
C ASP A 274 15.12 -33.96 -9.20
N GLN A 275 15.35 -34.55 -8.03
CA GLN A 275 14.41 -35.52 -7.43
C GLN A 275 13.18 -34.84 -6.81
N GLU A 276 13.04 -33.53 -7.02
CA GLU A 276 11.98 -32.72 -6.44
C GLU A 276 10.90 -32.58 -7.52
N ASP A 277 9.93 -33.51 -7.50
CA ASP A 277 8.76 -33.42 -8.35
C ASP A 277 8.02 -32.12 -8.00
N PRO A 278 7.93 -31.13 -8.91
CA PRO A 278 7.33 -29.84 -8.64
C PRO A 278 5.81 -29.93 -8.40
N ASP A 279 5.22 -31.12 -8.55
CA ASP A 279 3.81 -31.38 -8.35
C ASP A 279 3.51 -32.04 -6.99
N ASP A 280 4.53 -32.42 -6.20
CA ASP A 280 4.38 -33.14 -4.91
C ASP A 280 3.78 -32.27 -3.78
N ASP A 281 3.75 -30.95 -3.93
CA ASP A 281 3.12 -30.01 -2.99
C ASP A 281 1.72 -29.53 -3.43
N LEU A 282 1.18 -30.08 -4.52
CA LEU A 282 -0.16 -29.74 -5.03
C LEU A 282 -1.23 -30.62 -4.37
N ASP A 283 -1.84 -30.09 -3.30
CA ASP A 283 -3.09 -30.63 -2.76
C ASP A 283 -4.26 -30.38 -3.76
N ILE A 284 -4.62 -31.39 -4.57
CA ILE A 284 -5.83 -31.39 -5.45
C ILE A 284 -7.01 -32.07 -4.75
#